data_AF-K0RJX8-F1
#
_entry.id   AF-K0RJX8-F1
#
_cell.length_a   1.000
_cell.length_b   1.000
_cell.length_c   1.000
_cell.angle_alpha   90.00
_cell.angle_beta   90.00
_cell.angle_gamma   90.00
#
_symmetry.space_group_name_H-M   'P 1'
#
loop_
_entity.id
_entity.type
_entity.pdbx_description
1 polymer ?
#
loop_
_entity_poly.entity_id
_entity_poly.type
_entity_poly.pdbx_seq_one_letter_code
_entity_poly.pdbx_strand_id
1 'polypeptide(L)'
;MLPQDSYVLFFVLVVSLALSSASASLRTRLTSSRPTDDNARSIFRLDGDEHTTANAQIRFNHDDVGITRPDIAFPADHGDRCDEHGVLSESLVVDGWRILRFTARVGVGKVCYRQARDAVLGWNFHSKCGKKSMGIVSINASGFLGESEGLRNIARSKGYSRPRKSLLATFTELALPFVQIYVVNPVHTVYEKVDCWHRPSKCVYSCTSYATLRGHLLSGEERVLARMRSSGEVYVEIVSFSRAGPSVIGKIVWPFIGRVQKQFFMKEIDHLAKAAIRS
;
A
#
# COMPACT_ATOMS: atom_id res chain seq x y z
N MET A 1 27.33 -4.30 -18.70
CA MET A 1 26.23 -4.52 -17.75
C MET A 1 26.84 -4.97 -16.43
N LEU A 2 26.76 -4.17 -15.36
CA LEU A 2 27.23 -4.62 -14.04
C LEU A 2 26.35 -5.77 -13.54
N PRO A 3 26.90 -6.74 -12.78
CA PRO A 3 26.11 -7.80 -12.14
C PRO A 3 24.98 -7.21 -11.31
N GLN A 4 23.84 -7.90 -11.27
CA GLN A 4 22.65 -7.47 -10.53
C GLN A 4 22.94 -7.21 -9.04
N ASP A 5 23.95 -7.88 -8.48
CA ASP A 5 24.38 -7.77 -7.09
C ASP A 5 25.15 -6.48 -6.78
N SER A 6 25.85 -5.88 -7.75
CA SER A 6 26.62 -4.65 -7.56
C SER A 6 25.73 -3.43 -7.28
N TYR A 7 24.53 -3.40 -7.86
CA TYR A 7 23.55 -2.35 -7.61
C TYR A 7 22.91 -2.43 -6.22
N VAL A 8 22.78 -3.64 -5.67
CA VAL A 8 22.24 -3.85 -4.34
C VAL A 8 23.20 -3.31 -3.29
N LEU A 9 24.49 -3.59 -3.43
CA LEU A 9 25.51 -3.10 -2.50
C LEU A 9 25.62 -1.57 -2.54
N PHE A 10 25.60 -0.97 -3.73
CA PHE A 10 25.59 0.49 -3.89
C PHE A 10 24.33 1.12 -3.30
N PHE A 11 23.14 0.54 -3.55
CA PHE A 11 21.88 1.01 -2.98
C PHE A 11 21.91 0.94 -1.44
N VAL A 12 22.38 -0.17 -0.88
CA VAL A 12 22.49 -0.34 0.58
C VAL A 12 23.48 0.65 1.17
N LEU A 13 24.63 0.87 0.52
CA LEU A 13 25.63 1.82 0.99
C LEU A 13 25.06 3.24 0.97
N VAL A 14 24.43 3.65 -0.13
CA VAL A 14 23.81 4.98 -0.27
C VAL A 14 22.67 5.15 0.74
N VAL A 15 21.81 4.16 0.91
CA VAL A 15 20.70 4.22 1.88
C VAL A 15 21.20 4.19 3.33
N SER A 16 22.22 3.39 3.64
CA SER A 16 22.79 3.31 4.99
C SER A 16 23.53 4.61 5.36
N LEU A 17 24.34 5.16 4.44
CA LEU A 17 25.01 6.45 4.61
C LEU A 17 24.00 7.60 4.69
N ALA A 18 22.94 7.55 3.88
CA ALA A 18 21.85 8.51 3.93
C ALA A 18 21.11 8.50 5.25
N LEU A 19 20.85 7.32 5.82
CA LEU A 19 20.09 7.17 7.05
C LEU A 19 20.95 7.38 8.30
N SER A 20 22.27 7.21 8.21
CA SER A 20 23.19 7.56 9.30
C SER A 20 23.51 9.06 9.36
N SER A 21 23.47 9.77 8.22
CA SER A 21 23.78 11.21 8.12
C SER A 21 22.54 12.11 8.14
N ALA A 22 21.36 11.60 7.81
CA ALA A 22 20.14 12.38 7.85
C ALA A 22 19.62 12.54 9.29
N SER A 23 19.64 13.79 9.73
CA SER A 23 18.86 14.37 10.83
C SER A 23 17.50 13.69 11.07
N ALA A 24 16.99 13.77 12.31
CA ALA A 24 15.73 13.25 12.86
C ALA A 24 14.45 13.38 11.98
N SER A 25 14.52 14.11 10.87
CA SER A 25 13.43 14.34 9.92
C SER A 25 13.12 13.20 8.95
N LEU A 26 14.03 12.26 8.67
CA LEU A 26 13.73 11.18 7.72
C LEU A 26 12.82 10.16 8.41
N ARG A 27 11.71 9.75 7.78
CA ARG A 27 10.73 8.81 8.38
C ARG A 27 10.92 7.36 7.97
N THR A 28 11.56 7.09 6.84
CA THR A 28 11.97 5.73 6.47
C THR A 28 13.00 5.20 7.47
N ARG A 29 12.87 3.93 7.89
CA ARG A 29 13.72 3.27 8.88
C ARG A 29 14.40 2.05 8.27
N LEU A 30 15.60 1.75 8.76
CA LEU A 30 16.20 0.43 8.60
C LEU A 30 16.14 -0.28 9.95
N THR A 31 15.79 -1.56 9.95
CA THR A 31 15.81 -2.40 11.13
C THR A 31 16.34 -3.77 10.77
N SER A 32 17.06 -4.42 11.69
CA SER A 32 17.48 -5.82 11.55
C SER A 32 16.33 -6.80 11.82
N SER A 33 15.28 -6.33 12.51
CA SER A 33 14.12 -7.12 12.88
C SER A 33 12.95 -6.82 11.95
N ARG A 34 12.29 -7.87 11.47
CA ARG A 34 11.08 -7.74 10.67
C ARG A 34 10.01 -6.94 11.46
N PRO A 35 9.31 -6.00 10.82
CA PRO A 35 8.18 -5.33 11.45
C PRO A 35 7.08 -6.32 11.88
N THR A 36 6.55 -6.12 13.08
CA THR A 36 5.41 -6.80 13.67
C THR A 36 4.45 -5.76 14.23
N ASP A 37 3.22 -6.12 14.53
CA ASP A 37 2.24 -5.21 15.16
C ASP A 37 2.80 -4.56 16.44
N ASP A 38 3.55 -5.35 17.24
CA ASP A 38 4.14 -4.91 18.50
C ASP A 38 5.27 -3.90 18.29
N ASN A 39 6.20 -4.18 17.38
CA ASN A 39 7.36 -3.31 17.16
C ASN A 39 7.05 -2.13 16.22
N ALA A 40 6.01 -2.24 15.39
CA ALA A 40 5.61 -1.18 14.47
C ALA A 40 5.20 0.09 15.24
N ARG A 41 4.66 -0.03 16.46
CA ARG A 41 4.38 1.12 17.34
C ARG A 41 5.62 1.97 17.61
N SER A 42 6.77 1.34 17.82
CA SER A 42 8.03 2.05 18.08
C SER A 42 8.47 2.92 16.89
N ILE A 43 8.11 2.54 15.67
CA ILE A 43 8.41 3.29 14.44
C ILE A 43 7.76 4.67 14.45
N PHE A 44 6.62 4.82 15.14
CA PHE A 44 5.84 6.05 15.19
C PHE A 44 6.07 6.89 16.45
N ARG A 45 6.82 6.39 17.44
CA ARG A 45 7.04 7.02 18.77
C ARG A 45 8.17 8.07 18.82
N LEU A 46 8.62 8.57 17.68
CA LEU A 46 9.95 9.20 17.59
C LEU A 46 10.08 10.62 18.15
N ASP A 47 9.00 11.26 18.55
CA ASP A 47 9.07 12.51 19.31
C ASP A 47 8.30 12.26 20.59
N GLY A 48 8.95 12.41 21.75
CA GLY A 48 8.51 11.98 23.09
C GLY A 48 7.25 12.66 23.64
N ASP A 49 6.24 12.83 22.82
CA ASP A 49 5.01 13.54 23.11
C ASP A 49 3.84 12.76 22.47
N GLU A 50 3.45 11.69 23.17
CA GLU A 50 2.41 10.72 22.79
C GLU A 50 1.06 11.41 22.51
N HIS A 51 0.86 12.63 23.01
CA HIS A 51 -0.35 13.44 22.80
C HIS A 51 -0.38 14.24 21.48
N THR A 52 0.75 14.43 20.79
CA THR A 52 0.78 15.27 19.57
C THR A 52 0.37 14.53 18.30
N THR A 53 0.41 13.20 18.27
CA THR A 53 0.21 12.44 17.02
C THR A 53 -1.26 12.34 16.57
N ALA A 54 -2.23 12.50 17.48
CA ALA A 54 -3.65 12.48 17.12
C ALA A 54 -4.11 13.76 16.40
N ASN A 55 -3.43 14.88 16.66
CA ASN A 55 -3.78 16.21 16.16
C ASN A 55 -2.69 16.90 15.32
N ALA A 56 -1.46 16.37 15.28
CA ALA A 56 -0.45 16.83 14.34
C ALA A 56 -1.02 16.67 12.93
N GLN A 57 -1.19 17.80 12.26
CA GLN A 57 -1.68 17.88 10.89
C GLN A 57 -0.86 16.89 10.06
N ILE A 58 -1.47 15.75 9.69
CA ILE A 58 -0.80 14.71 8.90
C ILE A 58 -0.51 15.35 7.55
N ARG A 59 0.74 15.76 7.36
CA ARG A 59 1.21 16.28 6.09
C ARG A 59 1.71 15.11 5.28
N PHE A 60 0.92 14.75 4.28
CA PHE A 60 1.34 13.79 3.27
C PHE A 60 2.52 14.37 2.49
N ASN A 61 3.39 13.49 1.98
CA ASN A 61 4.58 13.90 1.24
C ASN A 61 4.27 14.26 -0.22
N HIS A 62 3.04 14.64 -0.53
CA HIS A 62 2.60 14.95 -1.88
C HIS A 62 1.54 16.04 -1.89
N ASP A 63 1.46 16.74 -3.02
CA ASP A 63 0.34 17.57 -3.40
C ASP A 63 -0.81 16.60 -3.76
N ASP A 64 -2.04 16.81 -3.29
CA ASP A 64 -3.17 15.87 -3.44
C ASP A 64 -3.24 15.28 -4.86
N VAL A 65 -2.73 14.05 -5.07
CA VAL A 65 -2.43 13.51 -6.41
C VAL A 65 -3.67 13.02 -7.16
N GLY A 66 -4.85 13.24 -6.57
CA GLY A 66 -6.14 12.92 -7.16
C GLY A 66 -6.61 11.48 -6.96
N ILE A 67 -5.78 10.54 -6.48
CA ILE A 67 -6.29 9.22 -6.01
C ILE A 67 -7.22 9.42 -4.80
N THR A 68 -6.97 10.47 -4.00
CA THR A 68 -7.85 11.00 -2.94
C THR A 68 -9.31 11.19 -3.38
N ARG A 69 -9.59 11.18 -4.69
CA ARG A 69 -10.94 11.21 -5.27
C ARG A 69 -11.28 9.83 -5.87
N PRO A 70 -11.85 8.90 -5.08
CA PRO A 70 -12.23 7.56 -5.53
C PRO A 70 -13.17 7.53 -6.75
N ASP A 71 -13.86 8.63 -7.03
CA ASP A 71 -14.87 8.71 -8.09
C ASP A 71 -14.27 8.96 -9.49
N ILE A 72 -12.96 9.28 -9.59
CA ILE A 72 -12.31 9.70 -10.85
C ILE A 72 -11.65 8.53 -11.61
N ALA A 73 -11.37 7.40 -10.95
CA ALA A 73 -10.49 6.37 -11.51
C ALA A 73 -11.14 4.98 -11.61
N PHE A 74 -12.33 4.89 -12.21
CA PHE A 74 -12.75 3.66 -12.88
C PHE A 74 -12.54 3.88 -14.37
N PRO A 75 -11.58 3.19 -15.01
CA PRO A 75 -11.46 3.29 -16.45
C PRO A 75 -12.74 2.76 -17.06
N ALA A 76 -13.06 3.33 -18.21
CA ALA A 76 -13.91 2.66 -19.18
C ALA A 76 -13.44 1.21 -19.31
N ASP A 77 -14.39 0.29 -19.43
CA ASP A 77 -14.18 -1.15 -19.55
C ASP A 77 -13.22 -1.44 -20.72
N HIS A 78 -11.91 -1.40 -20.47
CA HIS A 78 -10.91 -1.71 -21.47
C HIS A 78 -10.98 -3.23 -21.65
N GLY A 79 -11.47 -3.64 -22.82
CA GLY A 79 -11.76 -5.05 -23.14
C GLY A 79 -10.70 -6.00 -22.62
N ASP A 80 -11.17 -7.04 -21.93
CA ASP A 80 -10.42 -8.10 -21.24
C ASP A 80 -9.25 -8.69 -22.05
N ARG A 81 -8.09 -8.02 -22.04
CA ARG A 81 -6.83 -8.64 -22.48
C ARG A 81 -5.91 -8.84 -21.28
N CYS A 82 -6.32 -9.69 -20.35
CA CYS A 82 -5.41 -10.13 -19.29
C CYS A 82 -4.22 -10.88 -19.91
N ASP A 83 -3.04 -10.77 -19.28
CA ASP A 83 -1.89 -11.59 -19.65
C ASP A 83 -2.12 -13.07 -19.27
N GLU A 84 -1.18 -13.96 -19.61
CA GLU A 84 -1.26 -15.40 -19.29
C GLU A 84 -1.41 -15.70 -17.78
N HIS A 85 -1.13 -14.71 -16.92
CA HIS A 85 -1.26 -14.82 -15.46
C HIS A 85 -2.54 -14.20 -14.92
N GLY A 86 -3.40 -13.64 -15.78
CA GLY A 86 -4.66 -13.02 -15.37
C GLY A 86 -4.48 -11.66 -14.70
N VAL A 87 -3.29 -11.03 -14.79
CA VAL A 87 -2.98 -9.75 -14.15
C VAL A 87 -2.57 -8.70 -15.17
N LEU A 88 -3.43 -7.71 -15.36
CA LEU A 88 -3.12 -6.53 -16.17
C LEU A 88 -2.16 -5.61 -15.43
N SER A 89 -0.97 -5.37 -15.97
CA SER A 89 0.02 -4.41 -15.43
C SER A 89 0.23 -3.25 -16.41
N GLU A 90 -0.12 -2.03 -15.98
CA GLU A 90 0.14 -0.80 -16.73
C GLU A 90 1.14 0.06 -15.97
N SER A 91 2.04 0.72 -16.72
CA SER A 91 3.02 1.65 -16.18
C SER A 91 3.09 2.88 -17.07
N LEU A 92 2.82 4.05 -16.49
CA LEU A 92 2.86 5.34 -17.18
C LEU A 92 3.70 6.33 -16.35
N VAL A 93 4.29 7.32 -17.02
CA VAL A 93 4.89 8.48 -16.35
C VAL A 93 4.16 9.75 -16.80
N VAL A 94 3.59 10.50 -15.85
CA VAL A 94 2.88 11.77 -16.11
C VAL A 94 3.43 12.81 -15.14
N ASP A 95 3.97 13.92 -15.64
CA ASP A 95 4.48 15.03 -14.81
C ASP A 95 5.44 14.59 -13.69
N GLY A 96 6.30 13.61 -14.00
CA GLY A 96 7.27 13.04 -13.05
C GLY A 96 6.69 12.02 -12.07
N TRP A 97 5.38 11.77 -12.09
CA TRP A 97 4.74 10.69 -11.37
C TRP A 97 4.82 9.39 -12.15
N ARG A 98 5.34 8.33 -11.51
CA ARG A 98 5.16 6.96 -11.96
C ARG A 98 3.80 6.47 -11.50
N ILE A 99 2.96 6.11 -12.44
CA ILE A 99 1.64 5.51 -12.21
C ILE A 99 1.77 4.04 -12.53
N LEU A 100 1.58 3.20 -11.53
CA LEU A 100 1.49 1.75 -11.68
C LEU A 100 0.06 1.31 -11.42
N ARG A 101 -0.42 0.39 -12.24
CA ARG A 101 -1.70 -0.24 -12.05
C ARG A 101 -1.57 -1.74 -12.21
N PHE A 102 -2.25 -2.46 -11.32
CA PHE A 102 -2.38 -3.90 -11.38
C PHE A 102 -3.84 -4.27 -11.19
N THR A 103 -4.39 -5.10 -12.08
CA THR A 103 -5.79 -5.57 -11.98
C THR A 103 -5.84 -7.07 -12.21
N ALA A 104 -6.58 -7.79 -11.37
CA ALA A 104 -6.75 -9.24 -11.50
C ALA A 104 -8.21 -9.64 -11.27
N ARG A 105 -8.72 -10.58 -12.08
CA ARG A 105 -9.98 -11.27 -11.82
C ARG A 105 -9.73 -12.38 -10.80
N VAL A 106 -10.46 -12.36 -9.68
CA VAL A 106 -10.18 -13.25 -8.54
C VAL A 106 -11.28 -14.27 -8.26
N GLY A 107 -12.45 -14.13 -8.89
CA GLY A 107 -13.54 -15.09 -8.75
C GLY A 107 -14.90 -14.52 -9.15
N VAL A 108 -15.97 -15.13 -8.63
CA VAL A 108 -17.36 -14.77 -8.93
C VAL A 108 -18.20 -14.83 -7.66
N GLY A 109 -19.15 -13.91 -7.54
CA GLY A 109 -20.22 -13.93 -6.55
C GLY A 109 -19.92 -13.17 -5.26
N LYS A 110 -20.97 -13.02 -4.46
CA LYS A 110 -20.96 -12.19 -3.24
C LYS A 110 -20.00 -12.69 -2.16
N VAL A 111 -19.78 -14.01 -2.07
CA VAL A 111 -18.86 -14.61 -1.08
C VAL A 111 -17.42 -14.21 -1.40
N CYS A 112 -16.99 -14.46 -2.65
CA CYS A 112 -15.68 -14.05 -3.16
C CYS A 112 -15.46 -12.53 -2.99
N TYR A 113 -16.46 -11.72 -3.35
CA TYR A 113 -16.40 -10.26 -3.15
C TYR A 113 -16.16 -9.87 -1.68
N ARG A 114 -16.89 -10.46 -0.73
CA ARG A 114 -16.71 -10.15 0.69
C ARG A 114 -15.31 -10.54 1.18
N GLN A 115 -14.80 -11.69 0.76
CA GLN A 115 -13.46 -12.14 1.11
C GLN A 115 -12.38 -11.20 0.55
N ALA A 116 -12.49 -10.84 -0.74
CA ALA A 116 -11.58 -9.87 -1.37
C ALA A 116 -11.65 -8.51 -0.66
N ARG A 117 -12.85 -7.99 -0.41
CA ARG A 117 -13.08 -6.75 0.35
C ARG A 117 -12.42 -6.80 1.72
N ASP A 118 -12.67 -7.86 2.49
CA ASP A 118 -12.18 -7.96 3.87
C ASP A 118 -10.65 -8.02 3.88
N ALA A 119 -10.04 -8.66 2.89
CA ALA A 119 -8.58 -8.64 2.69
C ALA A 119 -8.06 -7.24 2.33
N VAL A 120 -8.72 -6.54 1.40
CA VAL A 120 -8.38 -5.16 1.01
C VAL A 120 -8.44 -4.20 2.21
N LEU A 121 -9.48 -4.30 3.04
CA LEU A 121 -9.69 -3.41 4.19
C LEU A 121 -8.89 -3.81 5.43
N GLY A 122 -8.35 -5.04 5.47
CA GLY A 122 -7.65 -5.58 6.64
C GLY A 122 -6.22 -5.06 6.81
N TRP A 123 -5.60 -4.53 5.74
CA TRP A 123 -4.21 -4.04 5.72
C TRP A 123 -3.16 -5.03 6.26
N ASN A 124 -3.47 -6.32 6.25
CA ASN A 124 -2.60 -7.38 6.74
C ASN A 124 -2.06 -8.17 5.55
N PHE A 125 -1.01 -7.62 4.93
CA PHE A 125 -0.33 -8.23 3.81
C PHE A 125 1.06 -8.68 4.24
N HIS A 126 1.39 -9.94 3.98
CA HIS A 126 2.76 -10.44 4.12
C HIS A 126 3.02 -11.48 3.05
N SER A 127 4.13 -11.33 2.35
CA SER A 127 4.58 -12.24 1.30
C SER A 127 6.06 -12.51 1.42
N LYS A 128 6.44 -13.72 1.03
CA LYS A 128 7.83 -14.14 0.86
C LYS A 128 8.09 -14.43 -0.62
N CYS A 129 9.17 -13.88 -1.15
CA CYS A 129 9.67 -14.13 -2.50
C CYS A 129 11.11 -14.64 -2.41
N GLY A 130 11.28 -15.96 -2.46
CA GLY A 130 12.56 -16.60 -2.15
C GLY A 130 12.96 -16.31 -0.70
N LYS A 131 14.13 -15.69 -0.51
CA LYS A 131 14.62 -15.29 0.82
C LYS A 131 14.10 -13.92 1.28
N LYS A 132 13.47 -13.14 0.41
CA LYS A 132 13.02 -11.78 0.72
C LYS A 132 11.58 -11.79 1.22
N SER A 133 11.28 -11.01 2.24
CA SER A 133 9.93 -10.75 2.72
C SER A 133 9.50 -9.30 2.49
N MET A 134 8.20 -9.10 2.33
CA MET A 134 7.59 -7.77 2.16
C MET A 134 6.17 -7.81 2.69
N GLY A 135 5.64 -6.66 3.08
CA GLY A 135 4.30 -6.61 3.64
C GLY A 135 3.84 -5.23 4.06
N ILE A 136 2.62 -5.21 4.60
CA ILE A 136 1.98 -4.09 5.27
C ILE A 136 1.57 -4.57 6.65
N VAL A 137 1.88 -3.78 7.66
CA VAL A 137 1.50 -4.01 9.05
C VAL A 137 0.62 -2.86 9.51
N SER A 138 -0.53 -3.17 10.09
CA SER A 138 -1.44 -2.20 10.69
C SER A 138 -1.24 -2.13 12.20
N ILE A 139 -1.01 -0.93 12.74
CA ILE A 139 -0.69 -0.75 14.16
C ILE A 139 -1.92 -0.82 15.07
N ASN A 140 -3.11 -0.63 14.49
CA ASN A 140 -4.38 -0.57 15.19
C ASN A 140 -5.27 -1.80 14.95
N ALA A 141 -4.75 -2.86 14.32
CA ALA A 141 -5.54 -4.04 13.96
C ALA A 141 -6.15 -4.76 15.17
N SER A 142 -5.44 -4.76 16.31
CA SER A 142 -5.82 -5.53 17.51
C SER A 142 -7.07 -5.01 18.24
N GLY A 143 -7.54 -3.79 17.97
CA GLY A 143 -8.76 -3.25 18.57
C GLY A 143 -10.06 -3.56 17.82
N PHE A 144 -9.99 -4.05 16.57
CA PHE A 144 -11.14 -4.02 15.66
C PHE A 144 -12.02 -5.29 15.65
N LEU A 145 -11.51 -6.42 16.17
CA LEU A 145 -12.28 -7.67 16.18
C LEU A 145 -13.19 -7.83 17.42
N GLY A 146 -13.03 -7.00 18.45
CA GLY A 146 -13.82 -7.08 19.69
C GLY A 146 -15.02 -6.15 19.77
N GLU A 147 -14.99 -4.99 19.11
CA GLU A 147 -16.08 -4.01 19.17
C GLU A 147 -16.82 -3.88 17.83
N SER A 148 -18.02 -4.44 17.83
CA SER A 148 -19.23 -3.94 17.17
C SER A 148 -19.63 -4.53 15.79
N GLU A 149 -20.42 -5.60 15.86
CA GLU A 149 -21.54 -5.76 14.91
C GLU A 149 -22.46 -4.52 14.93
N GLY A 150 -22.57 -3.82 16.08
CA GLY A 150 -23.37 -2.61 16.25
C GLY A 150 -22.96 -1.40 15.40
N LEU A 151 -21.67 -1.06 15.27
CA LEU A 151 -21.24 0.11 14.48
C LEU A 151 -21.13 -0.20 12.99
N ARG A 152 -20.97 -1.48 12.60
CA ARG A 152 -21.07 -1.93 11.20
C ARG A 152 -22.45 -1.62 10.62
N ASN A 153 -23.51 -1.71 11.42
CA ASN A 153 -24.88 -1.41 10.99
C ASN A 153 -25.14 0.08 10.79
N ILE A 154 -24.50 0.96 11.58
CA ILE A 154 -24.65 2.41 11.44
C ILE A 154 -23.92 2.93 10.19
N ALA A 155 -22.69 2.45 9.93
CA ALA A 155 -21.90 2.85 8.76
C ALA A 155 -22.55 2.45 7.42
N ARG A 156 -23.31 1.34 7.39
CA ARG A 156 -24.03 0.87 6.20
C ARG A 156 -25.14 1.80 5.71
N SER A 157 -25.72 2.61 6.59
CA SER A 157 -26.97 3.33 6.26
C SER A 157 -26.79 4.61 5.43
N LYS A 158 -25.57 5.16 5.31
CA LYS A 158 -25.39 6.49 4.69
C LYS A 158 -24.16 6.66 3.79
N GLY A 159 -23.49 5.57 3.37
CA GLY A 159 -22.37 5.66 2.43
C GLY A 159 -21.21 6.56 2.90
N TYR A 160 -21.06 6.75 4.21
CA TYR A 160 -20.03 7.61 4.76
C TYR A 160 -18.66 6.97 4.63
N SER A 161 -17.74 7.71 3.99
CA SER A 161 -16.31 7.57 4.20
C SER A 161 -16.01 7.98 5.64
N ARG A 162 -15.91 7.02 6.57
CA ARG A 162 -15.26 7.31 7.85
C ARG A 162 -13.76 7.39 7.56
N PRO A 163 -13.08 8.51 7.87
CA PRO A 163 -11.63 8.54 7.83
C PRO A 163 -11.13 7.61 8.94
N ARG A 164 -10.88 6.34 8.61
CA ARG A 164 -10.06 5.49 9.45
C ARG A 164 -8.65 6.07 9.40
N LYS A 165 -8.27 6.74 10.47
CA LYS A 165 -6.88 7.17 10.69
C LYS A 165 -6.11 5.96 11.21
N SER A 166 -5.70 5.09 10.28
CA SER A 166 -4.84 3.95 10.61
C SER A 166 -3.41 4.29 10.22
N LEU A 167 -2.50 4.16 11.18
CA LEU A 167 -1.06 4.17 10.93
C LEU A 167 -0.67 2.77 10.43
N LEU A 168 -0.02 2.74 9.29
CA LEU A 168 0.45 1.51 8.66
C LEU A 168 1.96 1.61 8.43
N ALA A 169 2.64 0.47 8.42
CA ALA A 169 4.03 0.38 8.02
C ALA A 169 4.14 -0.57 6.83
N THR A 170 4.62 -0.08 5.69
CA THR A 170 5.04 -0.97 4.61
C THR A 170 6.49 -1.36 4.83
N PHE A 171 6.84 -2.59 4.48
CA PHE A 171 8.21 -3.06 4.64
C PHE A 171 8.67 -3.93 3.49
N THR A 172 9.97 -3.92 3.26
CA THR A 172 10.64 -4.83 2.32
C THR A 172 12.01 -5.21 2.86
N GLU A 173 12.31 -6.49 2.80
CA GLU A 173 13.59 -7.06 3.18
C GLU A 173 14.62 -6.88 2.06
N LEU A 174 15.73 -6.26 2.43
CA LEU A 174 16.98 -6.23 1.70
C LEU A 174 17.85 -7.38 2.20
N ALA A 175 17.93 -8.44 1.39
CA ALA A 175 18.83 -9.55 1.66
C ALA A 175 20.28 -9.14 1.31
N LEU A 176 21.12 -9.00 2.32
CA LEU A 176 22.56 -8.78 2.17
C LEU A 176 23.34 -10.03 2.60
N PRO A 177 24.60 -10.18 2.19
CA PRO A 177 25.47 -11.20 2.77
C PRO A 177 25.51 -11.03 4.29
N PHE A 178 25.17 -12.10 5.02
CA PHE A 178 25.24 -12.20 6.49
C PHE A 178 24.32 -11.31 7.32
N VAL A 179 23.58 -10.37 6.71
CA VAL A 179 22.68 -9.45 7.44
C VAL A 179 21.34 -9.34 6.74
N GLN A 180 20.26 -9.42 7.52
CA GLN A 180 18.91 -9.09 7.07
C GLN A 180 18.60 -7.66 7.49
N ILE A 181 18.23 -6.83 6.52
CA ILE A 181 17.81 -5.45 6.78
C ILE A 181 16.44 -5.24 6.19
N TYR A 182 15.54 -4.63 6.94
CA TYR A 182 14.21 -4.26 6.50
C TYR A 182 14.14 -2.75 6.31
N VAL A 183 13.75 -2.33 5.12
CA VAL A 183 13.33 -0.95 4.87
C VAL A 183 11.89 -0.83 5.30
N VAL A 184 11.61 0.08 6.23
CA VAL A 184 10.28 0.29 6.79
C VAL A 184 9.83 1.72 6.58
N ASN A 185 8.62 1.83 6.06
CA ASN A 185 8.06 3.03 5.49
C ASN A 185 6.75 3.33 6.20
N PRO A 186 6.71 4.33 7.09
CA PRO A 186 5.47 4.71 7.75
C PRO A 186 4.56 5.42 6.74
N VAL A 187 3.33 4.92 6.64
CA VAL A 187 2.26 5.46 5.79
C VAL A 187 1.00 5.64 6.63
N HIS A 188 0.02 6.34 6.07
CA HIS A 188 -1.22 6.62 6.77
C HIS A 188 -2.41 6.47 5.83
N THR A 189 -3.47 5.81 6.30
CA THR A 189 -4.71 5.63 5.54
C THR A 189 -5.36 6.98 5.26
N VAL A 190 -5.63 7.26 3.98
CA VAL A 190 -6.24 8.50 3.51
C VAL A 190 -7.76 8.40 3.60
N TYR A 191 -8.33 7.32 3.07
CA TYR A 191 -9.77 7.08 3.08
C TYR A 191 -10.09 5.59 2.98
N GLU A 192 -11.33 5.25 3.33
CA GLU A 192 -11.92 3.93 3.17
C GLU A 192 -13.36 4.06 2.67
N LYS A 193 -13.72 3.24 1.69
CA LYS A 193 -15.08 3.10 1.17
C LYS A 193 -15.47 1.63 1.22
N VAL A 194 -16.68 1.35 1.72
CA VAL A 194 -17.20 -0.01 1.88
C VAL A 194 -18.52 -0.15 1.14
N ASP A 195 -18.64 -1.22 0.37
CA ASP A 195 -19.84 -1.63 -0.37
C ASP A 195 -20.52 -0.48 -1.16
N CYS A 196 -19.72 0.43 -1.74
CA CYS A 196 -20.19 1.57 -2.51
C CYS A 196 -20.68 1.13 -3.90
N TRP A 197 -21.81 1.68 -4.35
CA TRP A 197 -22.33 1.40 -5.69
C TRP A 197 -21.81 2.44 -6.69
N HIS A 198 -21.18 1.97 -7.76
CA HIS A 198 -20.75 2.81 -8.87
C HIS A 198 -21.75 2.68 -10.03
N ARG A 199 -22.59 3.70 -10.21
CA ARG A 199 -23.68 3.71 -11.19
C ARG A 199 -23.22 3.50 -12.64
N PRO A 200 -22.27 4.27 -13.20
CA PRO A 200 -21.77 4.08 -14.56
C PRO A 200 -21.33 2.65 -14.87
N SER A 201 -20.54 2.04 -13.98
CA SER A 201 -19.98 0.70 -14.19
C SER A 201 -20.89 -0.44 -13.68
N LYS A 202 -22.07 -0.11 -13.13
CA LYS A 202 -23.02 -1.04 -12.50
C LYS A 202 -22.32 -2.07 -11.60
N CYS A 203 -21.45 -1.60 -10.71
CA CYS A 203 -20.68 -2.47 -9.82
C CYS A 203 -20.76 -2.01 -8.37
N VAL A 204 -20.56 -2.96 -7.45
CA VAL A 204 -20.31 -2.66 -6.04
C VAL A 204 -18.81 -2.75 -5.78
N TYR A 205 -18.26 -1.81 -5.02
CA TYR A 205 -16.83 -1.78 -4.72
C TYR A 205 -16.56 -1.38 -3.27
N SER A 206 -15.44 -1.88 -2.78
CA SER A 206 -14.83 -1.42 -1.54
C SER A 206 -13.39 -1.08 -1.84
N CYS A 207 -12.88 -0.02 -1.25
CA CYS A 207 -11.49 0.37 -1.47
C CYS A 207 -10.95 1.11 -0.26
N THR A 208 -9.63 1.12 -0.19
CA THR A 208 -8.88 1.83 0.82
C THR A 208 -7.64 2.41 0.18
N SER A 209 -7.15 3.51 0.73
CA SER A 209 -5.94 4.15 0.24
C SER A 209 -5.06 4.60 1.38
N TYR A 210 -3.75 4.57 1.18
CA TYR A 210 -2.78 5.21 2.06
C TYR A 210 -1.81 6.08 1.28
N ALA A 211 -1.15 6.98 1.99
CA ALA A 211 -0.11 7.84 1.44
C ALA A 211 1.12 7.88 2.34
N THR A 212 2.27 8.16 1.72
CA THR A 212 3.53 8.33 2.45
C THR A 212 3.54 9.63 3.26
N LEU A 213 4.06 9.56 4.48
CA LEU A 213 4.19 10.72 5.36
C LEU A 213 5.35 11.64 4.92
N ARG A 214 5.28 12.93 5.23
CA ARG A 214 6.40 13.86 4.98
C ARG A 214 7.71 13.36 5.60
N GLY A 215 8.82 13.55 4.89
CA GLY A 215 10.14 13.06 5.30
C GLY A 215 10.47 11.64 4.80
N HIS A 216 9.61 11.07 3.96
CA HIS A 216 9.82 9.78 3.34
C HIS A 216 10.73 9.88 2.10
N LEU A 217 11.51 8.82 1.81
CA LEU A 217 12.35 8.75 0.61
C LEU A 217 11.54 8.81 -0.70
N LEU A 218 10.27 8.44 -0.60
CA LEU A 218 9.30 8.42 -1.68
C LEU A 218 8.09 9.27 -1.32
N SER A 219 7.55 9.93 -2.32
CA SER A 219 6.25 10.59 -2.26
C SER A 219 5.27 9.74 -3.04
N GLY A 220 4.18 9.29 -2.41
CA GLY A 220 3.19 8.50 -3.13
C GLY A 220 1.90 8.26 -2.37
N GLU A 221 0.90 7.88 -3.15
CA GLU A 221 -0.42 7.45 -2.71
C GLU A 221 -0.76 6.14 -3.42
N GLU A 222 -1.37 5.22 -2.69
CA GLU A 222 -1.66 3.88 -3.14
C GLU A 222 -3.09 3.54 -2.77
N ARG A 223 -3.84 2.99 -3.73
CA ARG A 223 -5.24 2.56 -3.55
C ARG A 223 -5.34 1.09 -3.86
N VAL A 224 -6.01 0.37 -2.97
CA VAL A 224 -6.37 -1.03 -3.14
C VAL A 224 -7.89 -1.13 -3.20
N LEU A 225 -8.41 -1.85 -4.17
CA LEU A 225 -9.84 -1.93 -4.47
C LEU A 225 -10.27 -3.37 -4.73
N ALA A 226 -11.41 -3.75 -4.18
CA ALA A 226 -12.18 -4.93 -4.57
C ALA A 226 -13.49 -4.48 -5.19
N ARG A 227 -13.84 -5.00 -6.37
CA ARG A 227 -15.11 -4.70 -7.05
C ARG A 227 -15.80 -5.97 -7.54
N MET A 228 -17.12 -5.97 -7.54
CA MET A 228 -17.96 -6.99 -8.15
C MET A 228 -18.88 -6.34 -9.19
N ARG A 229 -18.75 -6.77 -10.45
CA ARG A 229 -19.60 -6.32 -11.56
C ARG A 229 -21.02 -6.87 -11.43
N SER A 230 -21.96 -6.33 -12.20
CA SER A 230 -23.32 -6.88 -12.29
C SER A 230 -23.37 -8.32 -12.82
N SER A 231 -22.35 -8.76 -13.58
CA SER A 231 -22.15 -10.16 -13.99
C SER A 231 -21.81 -11.10 -12.82
N GLY A 232 -21.50 -10.54 -11.64
CA GLY A 232 -21.01 -11.27 -10.48
C GLY A 232 -19.49 -11.46 -10.46
N GLU A 233 -18.77 -11.08 -11.51
CA GLU A 233 -17.31 -11.21 -11.54
C GLU A 233 -16.63 -10.27 -10.56
N VAL A 234 -15.65 -10.80 -9.84
CA VAL A 234 -14.92 -10.11 -8.79
C VAL A 234 -13.52 -9.81 -9.27
N TYR A 235 -13.11 -8.55 -9.14
CA TYR A 235 -11.78 -8.06 -9.47
C TYR A 235 -11.15 -7.39 -8.27
N VAL A 236 -9.84 -7.49 -8.18
CA VAL A 236 -9.01 -6.66 -7.30
C VAL A 236 -8.12 -5.76 -8.14
N GLU A 237 -7.85 -4.57 -7.63
CA GLU A 237 -7.03 -3.57 -8.29
C GLU A 237 -6.12 -2.88 -7.28
N ILE A 238 -4.89 -2.61 -7.70
CA ILE A 238 -3.97 -1.71 -7.03
C ILE A 238 -3.59 -0.60 -8.00
N VAL A 239 -3.71 0.66 -7.56
CA VAL A 239 -3.22 1.83 -8.27
C VAL A 239 -2.24 2.56 -7.36
N SER A 240 -1.04 2.82 -7.86
CA SER A 240 0.01 3.52 -7.12
C SER A 240 0.50 4.70 -7.93
N PHE A 241 0.50 5.88 -7.33
CA PHE A 241 1.16 7.07 -7.85
C PHE A 241 2.37 7.31 -6.96
N SER A 242 3.55 7.32 -7.56
CA SER A 242 4.78 7.56 -6.80
C SER A 242 5.79 8.40 -7.57
N ARG A 243 6.57 9.19 -6.83
CA ARG A 243 7.73 9.93 -7.32
C ARG A 243 8.85 9.90 -6.27
N ALA A 244 10.04 10.31 -6.69
CA ALA A 244 11.13 10.56 -5.76
C ALA A 244 10.68 11.56 -4.68
N GLY A 245 11.01 11.30 -3.42
CA GLY A 245 10.85 12.30 -2.36
C GLY A 245 11.70 13.54 -2.64
N PRO A 246 11.44 14.67 -1.95
CA PRO A 246 12.14 15.93 -2.21
C PRO A 246 13.64 15.88 -1.87
N SER A 247 14.08 14.90 -1.06
CA SER A 247 15.48 14.75 -0.66
C SER A 247 16.38 14.31 -1.83
N VAL A 248 17.64 14.75 -1.81
CA VAL A 248 18.66 14.35 -2.79
C VAL A 248 18.81 12.83 -2.81
N ILE A 249 18.81 12.21 -1.64
CA ILE A 249 18.86 10.76 -1.49
C ILE A 249 17.68 10.10 -2.21
N GLY A 250 16.46 10.60 -1.98
CA GLY A 250 15.24 10.12 -2.65
C GLY A 250 15.38 10.09 -4.17
N LYS A 251 15.96 11.15 -4.75
CA LYS A 251 16.23 11.25 -6.19
C LYS A 251 17.27 10.23 -6.68
N ILE A 252 18.31 9.97 -5.90
CA ILE A 252 19.35 8.98 -6.23
C ILE A 252 18.80 7.55 -6.20
N VAL A 253 17.96 7.22 -5.21
CA VAL A 253 17.42 5.86 -5.05
C VAL A 253 16.27 5.54 -6.00
N TRP A 254 15.58 6.56 -6.52
CA TRP A 254 14.36 6.43 -7.32
C TRP A 254 14.44 5.49 -8.54
N PRO A 255 15.53 5.50 -9.35
CA PRO A 255 15.63 4.60 -10.50
C PRO A 255 15.59 3.11 -10.12
N PHE A 256 16.05 2.76 -8.92
CA PHE A 256 16.12 1.37 -8.44
C PHE A 256 14.80 0.89 -7.83
N ILE A 257 14.05 1.80 -7.24
CA ILE A 257 12.83 1.49 -6.47
C ILE A 257 11.72 0.93 -7.35
N GLY A 258 11.66 1.29 -8.64
CA GLY A 258 10.56 0.87 -9.51
C GLY A 258 10.40 -0.64 -9.64
N ARG A 259 11.51 -1.39 -9.64
CA ARG A 259 11.46 -2.86 -9.68
C ARG A 259 10.93 -3.43 -8.37
N VAL A 260 11.35 -2.86 -7.23
CA VAL A 260 10.91 -3.29 -5.90
C VAL A 260 9.42 -3.01 -5.71
N GLN A 261 8.94 -1.82 -6.08
CA GLN A 261 7.53 -1.45 -6.05
C GLN A 261 6.68 -2.39 -6.92
N LYS A 262 7.10 -2.66 -8.18
CA LYS A 262 6.38 -3.59 -9.04
C LYS A 262 6.27 -4.99 -8.41
N GLN A 263 7.36 -5.51 -7.85
CA GLN A 263 7.32 -6.80 -7.16
C GLN A 263 6.41 -6.79 -5.93
N PHE A 264 6.43 -5.71 -5.16
CA PHE A 264 5.56 -5.51 -4.01
C PHE A 264 4.08 -5.63 -4.40
N PHE A 265 3.65 -4.85 -5.39
CA PHE A 265 2.24 -4.86 -5.83
C PHE A 265 1.82 -6.17 -6.48
N MET A 266 2.71 -6.85 -7.21
CA MET A 266 2.40 -8.18 -7.73
C MET A 266 2.14 -9.18 -6.62
N LYS A 267 2.94 -9.14 -5.55
CA LYS A 267 2.73 -10.00 -4.37
C LYS A 267 1.49 -9.64 -3.58
N GLU A 268 1.13 -8.37 -3.54
CA GLU A 268 -0.11 -7.92 -2.92
C GLU A 268 -1.35 -8.40 -3.73
N ILE A 269 -1.33 -8.29 -5.06
CA ILE A 269 -2.37 -8.88 -5.93
C ILE A 269 -2.48 -10.39 -5.72
N ASP A 270 -1.35 -11.13 -5.72
CA ASP A 270 -1.33 -12.57 -5.46
C ASP A 270 -1.99 -12.91 -4.11
N HIS A 271 -1.72 -12.10 -3.08
CA HIS A 271 -2.28 -12.28 -1.75
C HIS A 271 -3.80 -12.05 -1.75
N LEU A 272 -4.26 -10.97 -2.38
CA LEU A 272 -5.68 -10.65 -2.49
C LEU A 272 -6.44 -11.72 -3.28
N ALA A 273 -5.86 -12.21 -4.38
CA ALA A 273 -6.44 -13.29 -5.17
C ALA A 273 -6.59 -14.57 -4.33
N LYS A 274 -5.56 -14.95 -3.56
CA LYS A 274 -5.64 -16.11 -2.65
C LYS A 274 -6.68 -15.91 -1.54
N ALA A 275 -6.77 -14.71 -0.97
CA ALA A 275 -7.75 -14.41 0.07
C ALA A 275 -9.19 -14.53 -0.44
N ALA A 276 -9.43 -14.16 -1.70
CA ALA A 276 -10.74 -14.22 -2.35
C ALA A 276 -11.26 -15.64 -2.65
N ILE A 277 -10.41 -16.67 -2.52
CA ILE A 277 -10.73 -18.08 -2.85
C ILE A 277 -10.81 -18.97 -1.60
N ARG A 278 -10.40 -18.48 -0.41
CA ARG A 278 -10.44 -19.26 0.84
C ARG A 278 -11.89 -19.48 1.33
N SER A 279 -12.59 -20.45 0.74
CA SER A 279 -13.87 -20.99 1.20
C SER A 279 -13.67 -22.25 2.02
#